data_AF-A0A3D6B5Y3-F1
#
_entry.id   AF-A0A3D6B5Y3-F1
#
_cell.length_a   1.000
_cell.length_b   1.000
_cell.length_c   1.000
_cell.angle_alpha   90.00
_cell.angle_beta   90.00
_cell.angle_gamma   90.00
#
_symmetry.space_group_name_H-M   'P 1'
#
loop_
_entity.id
_entity.type
_entity.pdbx_description
1 polymer ?
#
loop_
_entity_poly.entity_id
_entity_poly.type
_entity_poly.pdbx_seq_one_letter_code
_entity_poly.pdbx_strand_id
1 'polypeptide(L)'
;MKNIMIYLGLIVTIVALYGFAFTIANQPSDDGKKIFLDNKCNMCHTVTSAGIESKKSDAVDLSTVGKDKTVEFLSKYLKKEAKLNDKDHKSSFKGNDEELTKLVDWLLTLKGE
;
A
#
# COMPACT_ATOMS: atom_id res chain seq x y z
N MET A 1 2.05 -48.15 5.02
CA MET A 1 2.49 -47.04 5.92
C MET A 1 3.55 -46.15 5.28
N LYS A 2 4.57 -46.69 4.58
CA LYS A 2 5.65 -45.88 3.97
C LYS A 2 5.15 -44.81 2.99
N ASN A 3 4.19 -45.16 2.13
CA ASN A 3 3.62 -44.20 1.17
C ASN A 3 2.73 -43.16 1.88
N ILE A 4 2.02 -43.54 2.95
CA ILE A 4 1.19 -42.61 3.74
C ILE A 4 2.06 -41.53 4.40
N MET A 5 3.25 -41.89 4.90
CA MET A 5 4.19 -40.96 5.52
C MET A 5 4.82 -40.02 4.48
N ILE A 6 5.05 -40.53 3.25
CA ILE A 6 5.54 -39.71 2.13
C ILE A 6 4.48 -38.69 1.69
N TYR A 7 3.21 -39.10 1.56
CA TYR A 7 2.12 -38.18 1.20
C TYR A 7 1.86 -37.13 2.28
N LEU A 8 1.85 -37.52 3.56
CA LEU A 8 1.74 -36.57 4.67
C LEU A 8 2.92 -35.58 4.68
N GLY A 9 4.14 -36.07 4.45
CA GLY A 9 5.31 -35.21 4.28
C GLY A 9 5.11 -34.18 3.18
N LEU A 10 4.75 -34.60 1.96
CA LEU A 10 4.52 -33.71 0.83
C LEU A 10 3.43 -32.65 1.08
N ILE A 11 2.32 -33.03 1.70
CA ILE A 11 1.23 -32.10 2.02
C ILE A 11 1.72 -31.04 3.01
N VAL A 12 2.45 -31.44 4.05
CA VAL A 12 3.01 -30.50 5.03
C VAL A 12 4.01 -29.56 4.36
N THR A 13 4.88 -30.06 3.47
CA THR A 13 5.83 -29.21 2.75
C THR A 13 5.13 -28.19 1.85
N ILE A 14 4.08 -28.60 1.13
CA ILE A 14 3.30 -27.70 0.26
C ILE A 14 2.62 -26.62 1.10
N VAL A 15 1.97 -26.98 2.20
CA VAL A 15 1.31 -26.01 3.09
C VAL A 15 2.33 -25.03 3.69
N ALA A 16 3.49 -25.52 4.11
CA ALA A 16 4.58 -24.67 4.62
C ALA A 16 5.10 -23.69 3.55
N LEU A 17 5.30 -24.16 2.31
CA LEU A 17 5.72 -23.32 1.19
C LEU A 17 4.69 -22.23 0.86
N TYR A 18 3.39 -22.57 0.87
CA TYR A 18 2.31 -21.60 0.67
C TYR A 18 2.24 -20.56 1.80
N GLY A 19 2.38 -20.98 3.06
CA GLY A 19 2.44 -20.05 4.20
C GLY A 19 3.64 -19.10 4.14
N PHE A 20 4.79 -19.61 3.69
CA PHE A 20 6.01 -18.80 3.50
C PHE A 20 5.87 -17.81 2.33
N ALA A 21 5.29 -18.23 1.21
CA ALA A 21 5.02 -17.34 0.08
C ALA A 21 4.04 -16.20 0.46
N PHE A 22 2.99 -16.52 1.23
CA PHE A 22 2.00 -15.53 1.69
C PHE A 22 2.61 -14.49 2.63
N THR A 23 3.54 -14.90 3.51
CA THR A 23 4.21 -13.97 4.42
C THR A 23 5.18 -13.04 3.69
N ILE A 24 5.91 -13.52 2.68
CA ILE A 24 6.76 -12.68 1.82
C ILE A 24 5.92 -11.69 1.01
N ALA A 25 4.82 -12.14 0.42
CA ALA A 25 3.94 -11.28 -0.39
C ALA A 25 3.28 -10.16 0.43
N ASN A 26 3.07 -10.37 1.73
CA ASN A 26 2.46 -9.40 2.64
C ASN A 26 3.48 -8.66 3.53
N GLN A 27 4.78 -8.73 3.24
CA GLN A 27 5.73 -7.83 3.90
C GLN A 27 5.47 -6.39 3.42
N PRO A 28 5.22 -5.43 4.33
CA PRO A 28 5.15 -4.02 3.95
C PRO A 28 6.49 -3.64 3.32
N SER A 29 6.52 -3.46 2.01
CA SER A 29 7.73 -3.01 1.36
C SER A 29 7.84 -1.49 1.50
N ASP A 30 9.04 -1.00 1.78
CA ASP A 30 9.37 0.42 1.69
C ASP A 30 9.18 0.98 0.26
N ASP A 31 8.86 0.12 -0.72
CA ASP A 31 8.60 0.52 -2.10
C ASP A 31 7.45 1.52 -2.18
N GLY A 32 6.38 1.37 -1.38
CA GLY A 32 5.26 2.32 -1.40
C GLY A 32 5.69 3.72 -0.94
N LYS A 33 6.52 3.81 0.10
CA LYS A 33 7.15 5.07 0.55
C LYS A 33 8.04 5.66 -0.53
N LYS A 34 8.84 4.82 -1.20
CA LYS A 34 9.68 5.27 -2.33
C LYS A 34 8.85 5.79 -3.49
N ILE A 35 7.80 5.07 -3.90
CA ILE A 35 6.88 5.47 -4.97
C ILE A 35 6.21 6.79 -4.65
N PHE A 36 5.81 7.02 -3.39
CA PHE A 36 5.25 8.30 -2.93
C PHE A 36 6.20 9.48 -3.18
N LEU A 37 7.50 9.30 -2.88
CA LEU A 37 8.51 10.34 -3.10
C LEU A 37 8.85 10.51 -4.59
N ASP A 38 9.03 9.40 -5.32
CA ASP A 38 9.37 9.41 -6.75
C ASP A 38 8.25 10.03 -7.60
N ASN A 39 6.98 9.79 -7.23
CA ASN A 39 5.81 10.41 -7.85
C ASN A 39 5.48 11.81 -7.29
N LYS A 40 6.36 12.37 -6.46
CA LYS A 40 6.27 13.74 -5.93
C LYS A 40 4.98 14.00 -5.15
N CYS A 41 4.43 13.00 -4.47
CA CYS A 41 3.26 13.16 -3.61
C CYS A 41 3.56 14.15 -2.47
N ASN A 42 4.82 14.22 -2.02
CA ASN A 42 5.31 15.20 -1.04
C ASN A 42 5.33 16.66 -1.52
N MET A 43 4.87 16.96 -2.74
CA MET A 43 4.64 18.34 -3.17
C MET A 43 3.35 18.93 -2.58
N CYS A 44 2.42 18.10 -2.11
CA CYS A 44 1.13 18.53 -1.57
C CYS A 44 0.76 17.81 -0.25
N HIS A 45 1.48 16.74 0.09
CA HIS A 45 1.18 15.92 1.25
C HIS A 45 2.38 15.81 2.18
N THR A 46 2.11 15.80 3.47
CA THR A 46 3.06 15.40 4.51
C THR A 46 2.67 14.02 5.04
N VAL A 47 3.63 13.27 5.58
CA VAL A 47 3.39 12.01 6.30
C VAL A 47 4.25 12.03 7.55
N THR A 48 3.76 12.72 8.59
CA THR A 48 4.45 12.93 9.85
C THR A 48 4.86 11.61 10.51
N SER A 49 3.97 10.61 10.53
CA SER A 49 4.24 9.24 11.04
C SER A 49 5.39 8.51 10.33
N ALA A 50 5.75 8.94 9.12
CA ALA A 50 6.84 8.35 8.33
C ALA A 50 8.04 9.31 8.15
N GLY A 51 8.03 10.45 8.84
CA GLY A 51 9.08 11.49 8.76
C GLY A 51 9.18 12.16 7.39
N ILE A 52 8.09 12.23 6.62
CA ILE A 52 8.08 12.86 5.29
C ILE A 52 7.47 14.25 5.39
N GLU A 53 8.27 15.26 5.09
CA GLU A 53 7.79 16.64 5.01
C GLU A 53 7.32 17.01 3.59
N SER A 54 6.31 17.87 3.54
CA SER A 54 5.86 18.48 2.29
C SER A 54 6.76 19.64 1.88
N LYS A 55 6.87 19.88 0.57
CA LYS A 55 7.51 21.09 0.02
C LYS A 55 6.62 22.33 0.03
N LYS A 56 5.37 22.21 0.51
CA LYS A 56 4.40 23.31 0.62
C LYS A 56 3.86 23.44 2.03
N SER A 57 3.51 24.68 2.40
CA SER A 57 2.94 25.02 3.70
C SER A 57 1.48 24.60 3.88
N ASP A 58 0.72 24.44 2.80
CA ASP A 58 -0.70 24.04 2.80
C ASP A 58 -0.91 22.53 2.65
N ALA A 59 0.05 21.74 3.14
CA ALA A 59 0.06 20.29 2.95
C ALA A 59 -1.02 19.58 3.76
N VAL A 60 -1.62 18.54 3.15
CA VAL A 60 -2.52 17.63 3.86
C VAL A 60 -1.72 16.47 4.43
N ASP A 61 -1.82 16.23 5.74
CA ASP A 61 -1.17 15.08 6.39
C ASP A 61 -1.94 13.78 6.10
N LEU A 62 -1.22 12.76 5.65
CA LEU A 62 -1.77 11.43 5.34
C LEU A 62 -1.42 10.39 6.39
N SER A 63 -0.83 10.76 7.53
CA SER A 63 -0.42 9.83 8.60
C SER A 63 -1.53 8.92 9.13
N THR A 64 -2.81 9.27 8.92
CA THR A 64 -3.97 8.50 9.37
C THR A 64 -4.88 8.06 8.22
N VAL A 65 -4.46 8.21 6.96
CA VAL A 65 -5.34 7.94 5.80
C VAL A 65 -5.85 6.49 5.77
N GLY A 66 -5.07 5.54 6.28
CA GLY A 66 -5.41 4.12 6.39
C GLY A 66 -6.45 3.77 7.45
N LYS A 67 -6.87 4.72 8.31
CA LYS A 67 -8.00 4.50 9.24
C LYS A 67 -9.35 4.51 8.52
N ASP A 68 -9.51 5.43 7.58
CA ASP A 68 -10.82 5.84 7.06
C ASP A 68 -11.02 5.51 5.57
N LYS A 69 -10.02 4.91 4.93
CA LYS A 69 -10.01 4.70 3.47
C LYS A 69 -9.72 3.26 3.14
N THR A 70 -10.28 2.82 2.01
CA THR A 70 -10.14 1.46 1.49
C THR A 70 -9.21 1.43 0.28
N VAL A 71 -8.69 0.25 -0.03
CA VAL A 71 -7.89 0.00 -1.25
C VAL A 71 -8.62 0.45 -2.52
N GLU A 72 -9.93 0.15 -2.60
CA GLU A 72 -10.75 0.51 -3.75
C GLU A 72 -10.89 2.03 -3.88
N PHE A 73 -11.21 2.72 -2.77
CA PHE A 73 -11.37 4.16 -2.78
C PHE A 73 -10.06 4.86 -3.15
N LEU A 74 -8.94 4.50 -2.52
CA LEU A 74 -7.66 5.16 -2.78
C LEU A 74 -7.20 4.94 -4.22
N SER A 75 -7.33 3.71 -4.74
CA SER A 75 -7.00 3.39 -6.13
C SER A 75 -7.79 4.25 -7.13
N LYS A 76 -9.12 4.34 -6.94
CA LYS A 76 -10.00 5.15 -7.81
C LYS A 76 -9.74 6.64 -7.63
N TYR A 77 -9.57 7.12 -6.40
CA TYR A 77 -9.38 8.54 -6.10
C TYR A 77 -8.07 9.07 -6.71
N LEU A 78 -6.98 8.31 -6.61
CA LEU A 78 -5.69 8.66 -7.21
C LEU A 78 -5.73 8.64 -8.75
N LYS A 79 -6.62 7.85 -9.35
CA LYS A 79 -6.91 7.86 -10.79
C LYS A 79 -7.91 8.94 -11.23
N LYS A 80 -8.54 9.65 -10.29
CA LYS A 80 -9.68 10.58 -10.50
C LYS A 80 -10.96 9.91 -10.99
N GLU A 81 -11.18 8.66 -10.57
CA GLU A 81 -12.39 7.88 -10.84
C GLU A 81 -13.36 7.87 -9.64
N ALA A 82 -12.93 8.44 -8.50
CA ALA A 82 -13.74 8.68 -7.32
C ALA A 82 -13.54 10.11 -6.83
N LYS A 83 -14.47 10.57 -5.98
CA LYS A 83 -14.45 11.92 -5.39
C LYS A 83 -14.40 11.83 -3.86
N LEU A 84 -13.70 12.78 -3.26
CA LEU A 84 -13.71 13.03 -1.83
C LEU A 84 -14.40 14.38 -1.59
N ASN A 85 -15.54 14.38 -0.90
CA ASN A 85 -16.34 15.59 -0.67
C ASN A 85 -16.65 16.33 -1.99
N ASP A 86 -17.14 15.60 -2.99
CA ASP A 86 -17.45 16.06 -4.35
C ASP A 86 -16.27 16.65 -5.16
N LYS A 87 -15.04 16.49 -4.67
CA LYS A 87 -13.82 16.96 -5.33
C LYS A 87 -12.95 15.82 -5.81
N ASP A 88 -12.42 15.95 -7.01
CA ASP A 88 -11.37 15.05 -7.51
C ASP A 88 -10.06 15.32 -6.79
N HIS A 89 -9.16 14.33 -6.79
CA HIS A 89 -7.78 14.58 -6.40
C HIS A 89 -7.13 15.61 -7.34
N LYS A 90 -6.22 16.44 -6.83
CA LYS A 90 -5.62 17.56 -7.59
C LYS A 90 -4.89 17.07 -8.84
N SER A 91 -4.17 15.96 -8.74
CA SER A 91 -3.44 15.31 -9.83
C SER A 91 -3.84 13.85 -9.97
N SER A 92 -3.85 13.33 -11.20
CA SER A 92 -3.98 11.87 -11.41
C SER A 92 -2.60 11.23 -11.25
N PHE A 93 -2.54 10.04 -10.66
CA PHE A 93 -1.33 9.24 -10.52
C PHE A 93 -0.70 8.95 -11.90
N LYS A 94 0.64 8.96 -11.97
CA LYS A 94 1.38 8.85 -13.24
C LYS A 94 2.20 7.58 -13.39
N GLY A 95 2.32 6.79 -12.32
CA GLY A 95 2.91 5.46 -12.37
C GLY A 95 1.97 4.42 -12.99
N ASN A 96 2.46 3.19 -13.07
CA ASN A 96 1.68 2.04 -13.56
C ASN A 96 0.81 1.41 -12.45
N ASP A 97 -0.01 0.41 -12.80
CA ASP A 97 -0.94 -0.24 -11.87
C ASP A 97 -0.23 -1.01 -10.73
N GLU A 98 0.95 -1.57 -10.98
CA GLU A 98 1.75 -2.24 -9.95
C GLU A 98 2.27 -1.23 -8.92
N GLU A 99 2.78 -0.10 -9.39
CA GLU A 99 3.22 1.01 -8.53
C GLU A 99 2.06 1.61 -7.73
N LEU A 100 0.89 1.76 -8.36
CA LEU A 100 -0.31 2.23 -7.67
C LEU A 100 -0.70 1.29 -6.54
N THR A 101 -0.65 -0.02 -6.79
CA THR A 101 -0.99 -1.03 -5.78
C THR A 101 -0.05 -0.92 -4.58
N LYS A 102 1.27 -0.92 -4.80
CA LYS A 102 2.28 -0.77 -3.73
C LYS A 102 2.12 0.55 -2.96
N LEU A 103 1.81 1.65 -3.65
CA LEU A 103 1.55 2.94 -3.02
C LEU A 103 0.31 2.87 -2.12
N VAL A 104 -0.80 2.33 -2.62
CA VAL A 104 -2.06 2.24 -1.87
C VAL A 104 -1.90 1.32 -0.66
N ASP A 105 -1.23 0.17 -0.82
CA ASP A 105 -0.96 -0.76 0.28
C ASP A 105 -0.18 -0.07 1.39
N TRP A 106 0.87 0.70 1.04
CA TRP A 106 1.61 1.49 2.02
C TRP A 106 0.75 2.56 2.68
N LEU A 107 -0.06 3.32 1.93
CA LEU A 107 -0.97 4.33 2.50
C LEU A 107 -1.96 3.71 3.50
N LEU A 108 -2.41 2.48 3.26
CA LEU A 108 -3.31 1.77 4.18
C LEU A 108 -2.63 1.36 5.49
N THR A 109 -1.30 1.30 5.54
CA THR A 109 -0.57 1.08 6.80
C THR A 109 -0.54 2.33 7.69
N LEU A 110 -0.78 3.52 7.11
CA LEU A 110 -0.72 4.80 7.81
C LEU A 110 -1.98 5.00 8.67
N LYS A 111 -1.94 4.50 9.90
CA LYS A 111 -3.05 4.54 10.86
C LYS A 111 -2.73 5.37 12.11
N GLY A 112 -1.79 6.30 12.04
CA GLY A 112 -1.27 7.01 13.21
C GLY A 112 -0.65 6.07 14.25
N GLU A 113 -0.03 6.65 15.28
CA GLU A 113 0.26 5.95 16.53
C GLU A 113 -1.02 5.76 17.36
#